data_AF-A0A935VFD6-F1
#
_entry.id   AF-A0A935VFD6-F1
#
_cell.length_a   1.000
_cell.length_b   1.000
_cell.length_c   1.000
_cell.angle_alpha   90.00
_cell.angle_beta   90.00
_cell.angle_gamma   90.00
#
_symmetry.space_group_name_H-M   'P 1'
#
loop_
_entity.id
_entity.type
_entity.pdbx_description
1 polymer ?
#
loop_
_entity_poly.entity_id
_entity_poly.type
_entity_poly.pdbx_seq_one_letter_code
_entity_poly.pdbx_strand_id
1 'polypeptide(L)'
;MQIVLESPYDEYIAKLIENGNFQNAEQVVQFALNEKFQFAQWDHQTISLIEEGLKDVEEGRVIEITEDYIRDVMDGARKKYLDNDPIPSHIKP
;
A
#
# COMPACT_ATOMS: atom_id res chain seq x y z
N MET A 1 -13.08 1.54 7.41
CA MET A 1 -12.91 1.45 5.95
C MET A 1 -14.10 0.68 5.37
N GLN A 2 -14.85 1.26 4.44
CA GLN A 2 -15.99 0.60 3.80
C GLN A 2 -15.57 0.23 2.37
N ILE A 3 -15.37 -1.06 2.11
CA ILE A 3 -14.96 -1.56 0.80
C ILE A 3 -16.23 -1.94 0.03
N VAL A 4 -16.47 -1.29 -1.10
CA VAL A 4 -17.53 -1.66 -2.03
C VAL A 4 -16.93 -2.63 -3.04
N LEU A 5 -17.42 -3.87 -3.05
CA LEU A 5 -17.03 -4.89 -4.02
C LEU A 5 -18.17 -5.06 -5.02
N GLU A 6 -17.89 -4.77 -6.28
CA GLU A 6 -18.85 -4.94 -7.38
C GLU A 6 -18.92 -6.40 -7.85
N SER A 7 -20.02 -6.76 -8.51
CA SER A 7 -20.16 -8.05 -9.19
C SER A 7 -19.04 -8.22 -10.23
N PRO A 8 -18.42 -9.41 -10.34
CA PRO A 8 -18.83 -10.70 -9.78
C PRO A 8 -18.19 -11.05 -8.41
N TYR A 9 -17.51 -10.11 -7.76
CA TYR A 9 -16.70 -10.42 -6.58
C TYR A 9 -17.53 -10.61 -5.31
N ASP A 10 -18.66 -9.93 -5.20
CA ASP A 10 -19.64 -10.11 -4.13
C ASP A 10 -20.24 -11.54 -4.12
N GLU A 11 -20.65 -12.03 -5.28
CA GLU A 11 -21.18 -13.39 -5.47
C GLU A 11 -20.12 -14.45 -5.17
N TYR A 12 -18.88 -14.19 -5.59
CA TYR A 12 -17.76 -15.10 -5.32
C TYR A 12 -17.45 -15.20 -3.83
N ILE A 13 -17.42 -14.06 -3.12
CA ILE A 13 -17.19 -14.01 -1.67
C ILE A 13 -18.34 -14.68 -0.91
N ALA A 14 -19.59 -14.45 -1.32
CA ALA A 14 -20.74 -15.11 -0.73
C ALA A 14 -20.63 -16.64 -0.82
N LYS A 15 -20.24 -17.18 -1.99
CA LYS A 15 -20.00 -18.62 -2.17
C LYS A 15 -18.89 -19.16 -1.28
N LEU A 16 -17.81 -18.40 -1.09
CA LEU A 16 -16.72 -18.82 -0.21
C LEU A 16 -17.15 -18.93 1.26
N ILE A 17 -18.07 -18.06 1.69
CA ILE A 17 -18.65 -18.11 3.03
C ILE A 17 -19.66 -19.26 3.16
N GLU A 18 -20.55 -19.42 2.18
CA GLU A 18 -21.54 -20.52 2.16
C GLU A 18 -20.88 -21.90 2.20
N ASN A 19 -19.76 -22.06 1.50
CA ASN A 19 -18.99 -23.30 1.49
C ASN A 19 -18.18 -23.54 2.78
N GLY A 20 -18.22 -22.61 3.74
CA GLY A 20 -17.51 -22.70 5.01
C GLY A 20 -16.00 -22.49 4.92
N ASN A 21 -15.49 -21.99 3.77
CA ASN A 21 -14.06 -21.71 3.61
C ASN A 21 -13.63 -20.51 4.47
N PHE A 22 -14.56 -19.57 4.72
CA PHE A 22 -14.33 -18.38 5.54
C PHE A 22 -15.58 -18.04 6.37
N GLN A 23 -15.40 -17.39 7.52
CA GLN A 23 -16.53 -17.07 8.42
C GLN A 23 -17.29 -15.82 7.98
N ASN A 24 -16.64 -14.89 7.28
CA ASN A 24 -17.21 -13.64 6.83
C ASN A 24 -16.40 -13.02 5.68
N ALA A 25 -16.94 -11.98 5.05
CA ALA A 25 -16.31 -11.29 3.93
C ALA A 25 -14.98 -10.60 4.31
N GLU A 26 -14.86 -10.12 5.56
CA GLU A 26 -13.64 -9.49 6.06
C GLU A 26 -12.46 -10.48 6.02
N GLN A 27 -12.67 -11.71 6.48
CA GLN A 27 -11.65 -12.76 6.41
C GLN A 27 -11.25 -13.09 4.97
N VAL A 28 -12.18 -13.08 4.02
CA VAL A 28 -11.88 -13.33 2.60
C VAL A 28 -11.01 -12.20 2.03
N VAL A 29 -11.33 -10.95 2.33
CA VAL A 29 -10.56 -9.79 1.87
C VAL A 29 -9.17 -9.78 2.51
N GLN A 30 -9.06 -10.02 3.82
CA GLN A 30 -7.76 -10.12 4.49
C GLN A 30 -6.92 -11.26 3.91
N PHE A 31 -7.51 -12.42 3.64
CA PHE A 31 -6.84 -13.53 2.98
C PHE A 31 -6.33 -13.14 1.59
N ALA A 32 -7.17 -12.51 0.76
CA ALA A 32 -6.79 -12.08 -0.58
C ALA A 32 -5.67 -11.02 -0.58
N LEU A 33 -5.72 -10.09 0.36
CA LEU A 33 -4.63 -9.12 0.56
C LEU A 33 -3.35 -9.83 1.00
N ASN A 34 -3.44 -10.76 1.95
CA ASN A 34 -2.29 -11.53 2.41
C ASN A 34 -1.69 -12.43 1.31
N GLU A 35 -2.50 -13.04 0.45
CA GLU A 35 -2.05 -13.80 -0.72
C GLU A 35 -1.37 -12.92 -1.76
N LYS A 36 -1.99 -11.78 -2.10
CA LYS A 36 -1.48 -10.88 -3.14
C LYS A 36 -0.19 -10.19 -2.72
N PHE A 37 -0.08 -9.82 -1.46
CA PHE A 37 1.08 -9.12 -0.92
C PHE A 37 2.09 -10.06 -0.26
N GLN A 38 1.76 -11.32 0.03
CA GLN A 38 2.65 -12.28 0.68
C GLN A 38 3.42 -11.66 1.86
N PHE A 39 2.74 -10.91 2.74
CA PHE A 39 3.40 -10.15 3.83
C PHE A 39 4.34 -11.01 4.68
N ALA A 40 4.08 -12.32 4.80
CA ALA A 40 4.95 -13.27 5.51
C ALA A 40 6.35 -13.46 4.86
N GLN A 41 6.51 -13.11 3.58
CA GLN A 41 7.79 -13.11 2.86
C GLN A 41 8.45 -11.74 2.85
N TRP A 42 7.77 -10.70 3.33
CA TRP A 42 8.31 -9.35 3.36
C TRP A 42 9.18 -9.21 4.60
N ASP A 43 10.35 -8.62 4.42
CA ASP A 43 11.20 -8.30 5.56
C ASP A 43 10.55 -7.22 6.43
N HIS A 44 10.99 -7.15 7.68
CA HIS A 44 10.47 -6.20 8.65
C HIS A 44 10.61 -4.74 8.17
N GLN A 45 11.59 -4.45 7.31
CA GLN A 45 11.81 -3.11 6.76
C GLN A 45 10.70 -2.74 5.78
N THR A 46 10.35 -3.65 4.87
CA THR A 46 9.28 -3.47 3.90
C THR A 46 7.93 -3.26 4.59
N ILE A 47 7.61 -4.08 5.59
CA ILE A 47 6.38 -3.95 6.39
C ILE A 47 6.32 -2.58 7.07
N SER A 48 7.43 -2.16 7.70
CA SER A 48 7.50 -0.87 8.39
C SER A 48 7.27 0.32 7.45
N LEU A 49 7.77 0.27 6.21
CA LEU A 49 7.57 1.34 5.22
C LEU A 49 6.11 1.45 4.77
N ILE A 50 5.42 0.31 4.68
CA ILE A 50 4.00 0.29 4.33
C ILE A 50 3.14 0.81 5.46
N GLU A 51 3.42 0.42 6.71
CA GLU A 51 2.72 0.94 7.89
C GLU A 51 2.89 2.45 8.01
N GLU A 52 4.09 2.97 7.76
CA GLU A 52 4.35 4.41 7.70
C GLU A 52 3.52 5.10 6.60
N GLY A 53 3.49 4.54 5.39
CA GLY A 53 2.68 5.08 4.29
C GLY A 53 1.17 5.05 4.57
N LEU A 54 0.67 3.99 5.21
CA LEU A 54 -0.74 3.88 5.60
C LEU A 54 -1.11 4.92 6.65
N LYS A 55 -0.25 5.13 7.65
CA LYS A 55 -0.43 6.16 8.68
C LYS A 55 -0.48 7.56 8.08
N ASP A 56 0.39 7.86 7.11
CA ASP A 56 0.40 9.16 6.43
C ASP A 56 -0.92 9.44 5.68
N VAL A 57 -1.52 8.40 5.08
CA VAL A 57 -2.84 8.49 4.46
C VAL A 57 -3.94 8.71 5.50
N GLU A 58 -3.91 7.98 6.61
CA GLU A 58 -4.88 8.16 7.72
C GLU A 58 -4.81 9.55 8.35
N GLU A 59 -3.61 10.13 8.43
CA GLU A 59 -3.38 11.49 8.92
C GLU A 59 -3.73 12.56 7.87
N GLY A 60 -4.22 12.17 6.69
CA GLY A 60 -4.64 13.09 5.64
C GLY A 60 -3.49 13.77 4.92
N ARG A 61 -2.26 13.26 5.05
CA ARG A 61 -1.07 13.71 4.29
C ARG A 61 -1.09 13.09 2.89
N VAL A 62 -2.18 13.32 2.16
CA VAL A 62 -2.35 12.83 0.80
C VAL A 62 -1.78 13.88 -0.16
N ILE A 63 -0.85 13.45 -1.02
CA ILE A 63 -0.28 14.30 -2.06
C ILE A 63 -0.89 13.88 -3.40
N GLU A 64 -1.41 14.86 -4.14
CA GLU A 64 -1.89 14.63 -5.50
C GLU A 64 -0.71 14.52 -6.45
N ILE A 65 -0.64 13.42 -7.20
CA ILE A 65 0.42 13.20 -8.19
C ILE A 65 0.02 13.88 -9.50
N THR A 66 0.46 15.13 -9.67
CA THR A 66 0.31 15.92 -10.90
C THR A 66 1.61 15.97 -11.69
N GLU A 67 1.58 16.42 -12.95
CA GLU A 67 2.80 16.64 -13.74
C GLU A 67 3.75 17.66 -13.09
N ASP A 68 3.19 18.72 -12.49
CA ASP A 68 3.96 19.75 -11.78
C ASP A 68 4.61 19.16 -10.52
N TYR A 69 3.88 18.34 -9.76
CA TYR A 69 4.44 17.64 -8.60
C TYR A 69 5.62 16.73 -8.99
N ILE A 70 5.48 15.97 -10.08
CA ILE A 70 6.56 15.11 -10.58
C ILE A 70 7.77 15.96 -10.96
N ARG A 71 7.57 17.10 -11.62
CA ARG A 71 8.66 18.02 -12.00
C ARG A 71 9.39 18.57 -10.77
N ASP A 72 8.65 19.04 -9.77
CA ASP A 72 9.20 19.57 -8.52
C ASP A 72 10.01 18.52 -7.76
N VAL A 73 9.50 17.29 -7.69
CA VAL A 73 10.23 16.16 -7.07
C VAL A 73 11.52 15.85 -7.83
N MET A 74 11.48 15.81 -9.16
CA MET A 74 12.65 15.55 -10.00
C MET A 74 13.71 16.65 -9.88
N ASP A 75 13.29 17.93 -9.91
CA ASP A 75 14.20 19.06 -9.76
C ASP A 75 14.80 19.12 -8.35
N GLY A 76 14.00 18.82 -7.31
CA GLY A 76 14.47 18.69 -5.93
C GLY A 76 15.49 17.57 -5.77
N ALA A 77 15.25 16.40 -6.37
CA ALA A 77 16.19 15.27 -6.35
C ALA A 77 17.49 15.61 -7.08
N ARG A 78 17.41 16.27 -8.24
CA ARG A 78 18.57 16.73 -9.00
C ARG A 78 19.43 17.70 -8.18
N LYS A 79 18.80 18.64 -7.47
CA LYS A 79 19.51 19.58 -6.60
C LYS A 79 20.24 18.87 -5.46
N LYS A 80 19.55 17.99 -4.72
CA LYS A 80 20.15 17.19 -3.64
C LYS A 80 21.36 16.36 -4.12
N TYR A 81 21.26 15.78 -5.31
CA TYR A 81 22.37 15.06 -5.93
C TYR A 81 23.59 15.97 -6.20
N LEU A 82 23.36 17.15 -6.79
CA LEU A 82 24.42 18.12 -7.05
C LEU A 82 25.06 18.65 -5.75
N ASP A 83 24.26 18.79 -4.70
CA ASP A 83 24.68 19.27 -3.38
C ASP A 83 25.39 18.17 -2.55
N ASN A 84 25.50 16.93 -3.07
CA ASN A 84 25.99 15.76 -2.35
C ASN A 84 25.27 15.49 -1.02
N ASP A 85 23.97 15.81 -0.96
CA ASP A 85 23.16 15.52 0.21
C ASP A 85 23.12 14.00 0.42
N PRO A 86 23.33 13.52 1.66
CA PRO A 86 23.34 12.09 1.94
C PRO A 86 21.96 11.49 1.65
N ILE A 87 21.95 10.45 0.82
CA ILE A 87 20.74 9.63 0.61
C ILE A 87 20.34 9.05 1.98
N PRO A 88 19.10 9.28 2.44
CA PRO A 88 18.63 8.74 3.70
C PRO A 88 18.83 7.23 3.77
N SER A 89 19.32 6.74 4.91
CA SER A 89 19.71 5.33 5.08
C SER A 89 18.56 4.34 4.88
N HIS A 90 17.31 4.77 5.08
CA HIS A 90 16.11 3.96 4.86
C HIS A 90 15.75 3.78 3.37
N ILE A 91 16.41 4.50 2.45
CA ILE A 91 16.24 4.40 0.99
C ILE A 91 17.43 3.67 0.34
N LYS A 92 18.52 3.45 1.08
CA LYS A 92 19.67 2.70 0.55
C LYS A 92 19.33 1.20 0.49
N PRO A 93 19.65 0.52 -0.63
CA PRO A 93 19.47 -0.92 -0.76
C PRO A 93 20.42 -1.71 0.14
#